data_AF-A0A673FVH9-F1
#
_entry.id   AF-A0A673FVH9-F1
#
_cell.length_a   1.000
_cell.length_b   1.000
_cell.length_c   1.000
_cell.angle_alpha   90.00
_cell.angle_beta   90.00
_cell.angle_gamma   90.00
#
_symmetry.space_group_name_H-M   'P 1'
#
loop_
_entity.id
_entity.type
_entity.pdbx_description
1 polymer ?
#
loop_
_entity_poly.entity_id
_entity_poly.type
_entity_poly.pdbx_seq_one_letter_code
_entity_poly.pdbx_strand_id
1 'polypeptide(L)'
;MIPVILWSGLLLYLPPPTSPACFLGKEAECQDANFVPGSDLAGEDFNITKMQCLGTFVIDMSKWQLKNNTCNLCKNPFMQDKKQKLPVSVIYWRATQNCRRSLSSSVYESSESLVSSSTSSVENNWKAGLGIAIRDYILQRALWRNCSTPCKASIATNPKEPCVFSCHNNPGVKANCCPAQLGLAQISVTVMKATGLWGDYFSQTDMYVKVLRNHKVFLGETSVIWNQNSPTWNWKFELGSFVLSQFGGLRLEVWDRDNKWDDNLLGACNIQLKARTAVTCGPSLAGSSCTEYVGSPMSSHLENIYVSRHARPIPKDVLVKMGVLLDERRFLFNPLNCHNPNYDTI
;
A
#
# COMPACT_ATOMS: atom_id res chain seq x y z
N MET A 1 63.30 43.24 14.44
CA MET A 1 62.89 42.54 15.68
C MET A 1 61.47 42.95 16.02
N ILE A 2 60.49 42.15 15.60
CA ILE A 2 59.08 42.25 15.96
C ILE A 2 58.68 40.82 16.32
N PRO A 3 58.12 40.54 17.51
CA PRO A 3 58.13 39.20 18.07
C PRO A 3 57.06 38.32 17.44
N VAL A 4 57.52 37.22 16.86
CA VAL A 4 56.74 36.04 16.44
C VAL A 4 56.35 35.27 17.71
N ILE A 5 55.42 35.79 18.51
CA ILE A 5 54.97 35.12 19.75
C ILE A 5 53.43 34.98 19.83
N LEU A 6 52.67 35.50 18.88
CA LEU A 6 51.20 35.55 18.99
C LEU A 6 50.44 34.36 18.37
N TRP A 7 51.11 33.35 17.81
CA TRP A 7 50.44 32.25 17.08
C TRP A 7 50.64 30.84 17.68
N SER A 8 51.26 30.71 18.84
CA SER A 8 51.37 29.44 19.58
C SER A 8 50.29 29.23 20.65
N GLY A 9 49.49 30.26 20.95
CA GLY A 9 48.43 30.20 21.98
C GLY A 9 47.06 29.69 21.49
N LEU A 10 46.84 29.58 20.18
CA LEU A 10 45.50 29.29 19.63
C LEU A 10 45.22 27.79 19.38
N LEU A 11 46.23 26.91 19.53
CA LEU A 11 46.06 25.46 19.39
C LEU A 11 45.65 24.75 20.70
N LEU A 12 45.66 25.46 21.84
CA LEU A 12 45.27 24.91 23.16
C LEU A 12 43.77 25.10 23.49
N TYR A 13 43.00 25.73 22.62
CA TYR A 13 41.55 25.95 22.79
C TYR A 13 40.68 24.94 22.04
N LEU A 14 41.26 23.92 21.42
CA LEU A 14 40.48 22.78 20.96
C LEU A 14 40.13 21.93 22.21
N PRO A 15 38.84 21.80 22.58
CA PRO A 15 38.47 20.88 23.63
C PRO A 15 39.04 19.50 23.26
N PRO A 16 39.77 18.83 24.18
CA PRO A 16 40.31 17.51 23.89
C PRO A 16 39.14 16.62 23.44
N PRO A 17 39.34 15.78 22.41
CA PRO A 17 38.28 14.87 21.96
C PRO A 17 37.81 14.08 23.18
N THR A 18 36.57 14.35 23.60
CA THR A 18 35.87 13.61 24.65
C THR A 18 35.52 12.24 24.10
N SER A 19 36.55 11.43 23.86
CA SER A 19 36.37 10.00 23.78
C SER A 19 35.83 9.60 25.15
N PRO A 20 34.67 8.93 25.25
CA PRO A 20 34.29 8.29 26.49
C PRO A 20 35.39 7.29 26.81
N ALA A 21 36.28 7.69 27.71
CA ALA A 21 37.42 6.89 28.10
C ALA A 21 36.86 5.78 28.97
N CYS A 22 36.62 4.63 28.35
CA CYS A 22 36.41 3.40 29.08
C CYS A 22 37.76 2.93 29.63
N PHE A 23 37.79 2.51 30.88
CA PHE A 23 38.98 2.08 31.59
C PHE A 23 38.66 0.89 32.49
N LEU A 24 39.71 0.19 32.93
CA LEU A 24 39.58 -0.92 33.86
C LEU A 24 39.35 -0.39 35.28
N GLY A 25 38.18 -0.69 35.84
CA GLY A 25 37.78 -0.33 37.20
C GLY A 25 38.25 -1.36 38.24
N LYS A 26 38.47 -0.88 39.46
CA LYS A 26 38.74 -1.74 40.63
C LYS A 26 37.43 -2.27 41.21
N GLU A 27 37.51 -3.36 41.98
CA GLU A 27 36.35 -4.05 42.56
C GLU A 27 35.34 -3.13 43.25
N ALA A 28 35.79 -2.28 44.17
CA ALA A 28 34.90 -1.36 44.90
C ALA A 28 34.15 -0.39 43.97
N GLU A 29 34.81 0.11 42.91
CA GLU A 29 34.19 1.01 41.94
C GLU A 29 33.18 0.26 41.05
N CYS A 30 33.47 -1.00 40.72
CA CYS A 30 32.59 -1.83 39.92
C CYS A 30 31.31 -2.25 40.63
N GLN A 31 31.38 -2.45 41.95
CA GLN A 31 30.22 -2.77 42.78
C GLN A 31 29.28 -1.56 42.92
N ASP A 32 29.84 -0.36 43.14
CA ASP A 32 29.06 0.89 43.26
C ASP A 32 28.48 1.39 41.93
N ALA A 33 29.17 1.11 40.81
CA ALA A 33 28.76 1.58 39.50
C ALA A 33 27.46 0.90 38.99
N ASN A 34 26.56 1.74 38.48
CA ASN A 34 25.38 1.30 37.73
C ASN A 34 25.77 0.95 36.28
N PHE A 35 24.94 0.16 35.60
CA PHE A 35 25.13 -0.08 34.18
C PHE A 35 24.93 1.19 33.34
N VAL A 36 25.52 1.21 32.14
CA VAL A 36 25.19 2.23 31.14
C VAL A 36 23.71 2.11 30.70
N PRO A 37 23.04 3.23 30.35
CA PRO A 37 21.63 3.20 29.96
C PRO A 37 21.42 2.34 28.71
N GLY A 38 20.37 1.50 28.71
CA GLY A 38 20.01 0.62 27.58
C GLY A 38 20.99 -0.53 27.32
N SER A 39 21.83 -0.88 28.29
CA SER A 39 22.82 -1.96 28.17
C SER A 39 22.20 -3.35 27.94
N ASP A 40 20.96 -3.55 28.36
CA ASP A 40 20.19 -4.78 28.19
C ASP A 40 19.58 -4.94 26.79
N LEU A 41 19.27 -3.83 26.11
CA LEU A 41 18.64 -3.82 24.78
C LEU A 41 19.45 -4.58 23.71
N ALA A 42 20.78 -4.58 23.81
CA ALA A 42 21.64 -5.27 22.84
C ALA A 42 21.62 -6.80 22.97
N GLY A 43 21.15 -7.33 24.11
CA GLY A 43 21.03 -8.77 24.35
C GLY A 43 19.61 -9.31 24.19
N GLU A 44 18.62 -8.44 24.01
CA GLU A 44 17.22 -8.83 23.85
C GLU A 44 16.96 -9.45 22.47
N ASP A 45 16.18 -10.53 22.43
CA ASP A 45 15.78 -11.20 21.21
C ASP A 45 14.84 -10.31 20.38
N PHE A 46 14.97 -10.38 19.05
CA PHE A 46 14.30 -9.48 18.13
C PHE A 46 13.63 -10.23 16.98
N ASN A 47 12.31 -10.04 16.86
CA ASN A 47 11.56 -10.61 15.75
C ASN A 47 11.56 -9.66 14.54
N ILE A 48 12.41 -9.94 13.57
CA ILE A 48 12.53 -9.16 12.33
C ILE A 48 11.24 -9.09 11.50
N THR A 49 10.37 -10.11 11.57
CA THR A 49 9.11 -10.13 10.79
C THR A 49 8.04 -9.22 11.38
N LYS A 50 8.16 -8.87 12.67
CA LYS A 50 7.24 -7.98 13.39
C LYS A 50 7.88 -6.66 13.81
N MET A 51 9.19 -6.51 13.61
CA MET A 51 10.00 -5.40 14.10
C MET A 51 9.81 -5.14 15.60
N GLN A 52 9.86 -6.21 16.40
CA GLN A 52 9.52 -6.17 17.83
C GLN A 52 10.51 -6.97 18.67
N CYS A 53 10.95 -6.40 19.80
CA CYS A 53 11.69 -7.13 20.82
C CYS A 53 10.78 -8.12 21.57
N LEU A 54 11.32 -9.28 21.94
CA LEU A 54 10.54 -10.40 22.48
C LEU A 54 10.56 -10.52 24.01
N GLY A 55 11.34 -9.70 24.72
CA GLY A 55 11.45 -9.74 26.19
C GLY A 55 12.27 -10.92 26.73
N THR A 56 12.90 -11.70 25.85
CA THR A 56 13.82 -12.79 26.20
C THR A 56 15.24 -12.41 25.80
N PHE A 57 16.24 -12.78 26.60
CA PHE A 57 17.63 -12.36 26.37
C PHE A 57 18.49 -13.51 25.85
N VAL A 58 19.06 -13.35 24.66
CA VAL A 58 19.95 -14.35 24.03
C VAL A 58 21.40 -14.17 24.52
N ILE A 59 21.75 -12.94 24.88
CA ILE A 59 23.06 -12.59 25.44
C ILE A 59 22.85 -12.15 26.89
N ASP A 60 23.61 -12.76 27.80
CA ASP A 60 23.61 -12.37 29.21
C ASP A 60 24.30 -11.01 29.40
N MET A 61 23.50 -9.95 29.43
CA MET A 61 23.96 -8.57 29.65
C MET A 61 24.17 -8.25 31.14
N SER A 62 23.89 -9.18 32.05
CA SER A 62 24.08 -8.98 33.48
C SER A 62 25.53 -9.26 33.93
N LYS A 63 26.28 -10.04 33.15
CA LYS A 63 27.70 -10.33 33.43
C LYS A 63 28.55 -9.10 33.13
N TRP A 64 29.18 -8.56 34.17
CA TRP A 64 30.07 -7.40 34.11
C TRP A 64 31.48 -7.68 34.66
N GLN A 65 31.62 -8.75 35.46
CA GLN A 65 32.88 -9.10 36.12
C GLN A 65 33.87 -9.71 35.13
N LEU A 66 35.07 -9.13 35.10
CA LEU A 66 36.24 -9.68 34.44
C LEU A 66 37.09 -10.47 35.46
N LYS A 67 38.27 -10.92 35.06
CA LYS A 67 39.23 -11.56 35.97
C LYS A 67 39.59 -10.62 37.14
N ASN A 68 39.89 -11.19 38.31
CA ASN A 68 40.27 -10.46 39.52
C ASN A 68 39.22 -9.44 40.03
N ASN A 69 37.93 -9.72 39.86
CA ASN A 69 36.81 -8.84 40.28
C ASN A 69 36.85 -7.43 39.66
N THR A 70 37.55 -7.26 38.53
CA THR A 70 37.60 -5.99 37.79
C THR A 70 36.43 -5.87 36.82
N CYS A 71 36.22 -4.69 36.25
CA CYS A 71 35.19 -4.46 35.23
C CYS A 71 35.58 -3.33 34.29
N ASN A 72 34.91 -3.24 33.13
CA ASN A 72 35.03 -2.08 32.25
C ASN A 72 34.10 -0.97 32.71
N LEU A 73 34.67 0.17 33.10
CA LEU A 73 33.93 1.38 33.47
C LEU A 73 34.10 2.44 32.39
N CYS A 74 33.01 3.12 32.04
CA CYS A 74 33.04 4.27 31.15
C CYS A 74 32.49 5.50 31.87
N LYS A 75 33.07 6.67 31.60
CA LYS A 75 32.49 7.95 32.05
C LYS A 75 31.43 8.40 31.06
N ASN A 76 30.25 8.75 31.56
CA ASN A 76 29.16 9.25 30.73
C ASN A 76 29.11 10.79 30.75
N PRO A 77 29.56 11.48 29.68
CA PRO A 77 29.60 12.94 29.65
C PRO A 77 28.21 13.58 29.72
N PHE A 78 27.14 12.84 29.43
CA PHE A 78 25.75 13.32 29.51
C PHE A 78 25.10 13.08 30.88
N MET A 79 25.82 12.46 31.82
CA MET A 79 25.36 12.22 33.18
C MET A 79 26.43 12.66 34.20
N GLN A 80 26.97 13.88 34.02
CA GLN A 80 27.97 14.47 34.92
C GLN A 80 29.22 13.58 35.11
N ASP A 81 29.69 12.97 34.01
CA ASP A 81 30.84 12.05 34.00
C ASP A 81 30.74 10.87 34.98
N LYS A 82 29.50 10.48 35.35
CA LYS A 82 29.24 9.34 36.21
C LYS A 82 29.90 8.08 35.64
N LYS A 83 30.63 7.36 36.49
CA LYS A 83 31.22 6.05 36.16
C LYS A 83 30.11 5.02 36.05
N GLN A 84 30.03 4.36 34.91
CA GLN A 84 29.04 3.32 34.63
C GLN A 84 29.72 2.08 34.08
N LYS A 85 29.28 0.90 34.52
CA LYS A 85 29.85 -0.38 34.10
C LYS A 85 29.22 -0.90 32.81
N LEU A 86 30.03 -1.63 32.06
CA LEU A 86 29.61 -2.32 30.84
C LEU A 86 29.45 -3.82 31.09
N PRO A 87 28.48 -4.47 30.42
CA PRO A 87 28.47 -5.91 30.28
C PRO A 87 29.72 -6.40 29.54
N VAL A 88 30.19 -7.61 29.86
CA VAL A 88 31.39 -8.22 29.26
C VAL A 88 31.23 -8.38 27.74
N SER A 89 30.01 -8.61 27.27
CA SER A 89 29.69 -8.76 25.85
C SER A 89 29.75 -7.44 25.05
N VAL A 90 29.87 -6.28 25.70
CA VAL A 90 29.94 -4.96 25.03
C VAL A 90 31.39 -4.56 24.82
N ILE A 91 31.82 -4.54 23.56
CA ILE A 91 33.20 -4.22 23.16
C ILE A 91 33.39 -2.71 22.96
N TYR A 92 32.41 -2.04 22.36
CA TYR A 92 32.49 -0.62 22.03
C TYR A 92 31.27 0.12 22.56
N TRP A 93 31.50 1.05 23.48
CA TRP A 93 30.47 1.96 23.97
C TRP A 93 30.89 3.41 23.71
N ARG A 94 29.96 4.19 23.15
CA ARG A 94 30.19 5.60 22.89
C ARG A 94 28.92 6.39 23.16
N ALA A 95 29.02 7.34 24.09
CA ALA A 95 28.01 8.36 24.26
C ALA A 95 28.08 9.36 23.10
N THR A 96 27.01 9.49 22.33
CA THR A 96 26.86 10.52 21.28
C THR A 96 25.55 11.28 21.50
N GLN A 97 25.55 12.56 21.15
CA GLN A 97 24.34 13.38 21.10
C GLN A 97 24.28 14.04 19.73
N ASN A 98 23.24 13.72 18.95
CA ASN A 98 22.96 14.38 17.68
C ASN A 98 21.46 14.52 17.52
N CYS A 99 20.86 15.35 18.38
CA CYS A 99 19.43 15.62 18.33
C CYS A 99 19.20 16.94 17.60
N ARG A 100 18.57 16.87 16.43
CA ARG A 100 18.02 18.03 15.74
C ARG A 100 16.51 17.92 15.78
N ARG A 101 15.84 18.98 16.24
CA ARG A 101 14.38 19.06 16.17
C ARG A 101 13.97 19.25 14.72
N SER A 102 13.49 18.18 14.09
CA SER A 102 12.96 18.20 12.73
C SER A 102 11.80 17.22 12.62
N LEU A 103 10.73 17.63 11.95
CA LEU A 103 9.61 16.77 11.60
C LEU A 103 9.82 16.23 10.19
N SER A 104 9.89 14.91 10.05
CA SER A 104 9.83 14.23 8.76
C SER A 104 8.42 13.70 8.51
N SER A 105 7.99 13.73 7.26
CA SER A 105 6.76 13.06 6.82
C SER A 105 7.09 12.21 5.60
N SER A 106 6.40 11.08 5.46
CA SER A 106 6.60 10.14 4.36
C SER A 106 5.26 9.55 3.95
N VAL A 107 5.09 9.35 2.64
CA VAL A 107 3.89 8.75 2.06
C VAL A 107 4.33 7.50 1.31
N TYR A 108 3.68 6.38 1.60
CA TYR A 108 3.98 5.09 0.99
C TYR A 108 2.80 4.64 0.13
N GLU A 109 3.07 4.39 -1.14
CA GLU A 109 2.04 3.97 -2.10
C GLU A 109 1.70 2.47 -2.00
N SER A 110 2.53 1.67 -1.32
CA SER A 110 2.33 0.24 -1.17
C SER A 110 2.81 -0.27 0.20
N SER A 111 2.31 -1.44 0.59
CA SER A 111 2.80 -2.13 1.80
C SER A 111 4.27 -2.55 1.66
N GLU A 112 4.73 -2.80 0.43
CA GLU A 112 6.13 -3.13 0.15
C GLU A 112 7.05 -1.94 0.39
N SER A 113 6.69 -0.74 -0.10
CA SER A 113 7.52 0.46 0.11
C SER A 113 7.55 0.87 1.58
N LEU A 114 6.43 0.70 2.29
CA LEU A 114 6.38 0.87 3.74
C LEU A 114 7.34 -0.10 4.45
N VAL A 115 7.23 -1.40 4.19
CA VAL A 115 8.12 -2.41 4.80
C VAL A 115 9.58 -2.16 4.45
N SER A 116 9.88 -1.83 3.19
CA SER A 116 11.24 -1.49 2.75
C SER A 116 11.80 -0.31 3.55
N SER A 117 11.02 0.74 3.75
CA SER A 117 11.42 1.90 4.54
C SER A 117 11.49 1.61 6.03
N SER A 118 10.67 0.71 6.58
CA SER A 118 10.81 0.29 7.97
C SER A 118 12.06 -0.56 8.19
N THR A 119 12.42 -1.40 7.21
CA THR A 119 13.61 -2.26 7.30
C THR A 119 14.92 -1.54 7.00
N SER A 120 14.90 -0.32 6.44
CA SER A 120 16.13 0.44 6.16
C SER A 120 16.88 0.88 7.42
N SER A 121 16.24 0.85 8.59
CA SER A 121 16.89 1.08 9.89
C SER A 121 17.74 -0.11 10.36
N VAL A 122 17.69 -1.25 9.66
CA VAL A 122 18.50 -2.42 9.98
C VAL A 122 19.80 -2.34 9.17
N GLU A 123 20.89 -1.94 9.84
CA GLU A 123 22.17 -1.60 9.18
C GLU A 123 23.05 -2.81 8.80
N ASN A 124 22.70 -4.02 9.25
CA ASN A 124 23.54 -5.21 9.09
C ASN A 124 23.00 -6.21 8.03
N ASN A 125 23.85 -7.16 7.62
CA ASN A 125 23.42 -8.31 6.82
C ASN A 125 22.79 -9.38 7.72
N TRP A 126 21.70 -9.05 8.42
CA TRP A 126 20.96 -9.97 9.30
C TRP A 126 20.50 -11.26 8.60
N LYS A 127 20.48 -11.26 7.26
CA LYS A 127 20.16 -12.43 6.43
C LYS A 127 21.30 -13.45 6.35
N ALA A 128 22.52 -13.06 6.67
CA ALA A 128 23.69 -13.95 6.63
C ALA A 128 23.70 -14.88 7.85
N GLY A 129 24.06 -16.15 7.62
CA GLY A 129 24.26 -17.13 8.69
C GLY A 129 22.98 -17.56 9.43
N LEU A 130 21.79 -17.22 8.91
CA LEU A 130 20.53 -17.71 9.48
C LEU A 130 20.47 -19.24 9.39
N GLY A 131 20.34 -19.90 10.55
CA GLY A 131 20.07 -21.33 10.60
C GLY A 131 18.77 -21.69 9.87
N ILE A 132 18.66 -22.93 9.39
CA ILE A 132 17.53 -23.40 8.57
C ILE A 132 16.18 -23.12 9.24
N ALA A 133 16.06 -23.33 10.55
CA ALA A 133 14.81 -23.09 11.29
C ALA A 133 14.37 -21.61 11.28
N ILE A 134 15.33 -20.68 11.40
CA ILE A 134 15.05 -19.24 11.39
C ILE A 134 14.67 -18.78 9.98
N ARG A 135 15.42 -19.27 8.97
CA ARG A 135 15.10 -19.02 7.56
C ARG A 135 13.67 -19.47 7.23
N ASP A 136 13.29 -20.67 7.64
CA ASP A 136 11.97 -21.23 7.40
C ASP A 136 10.88 -20.44 8.14
N TYR A 137 11.11 -20.02 9.39
CA TYR A 137 10.21 -19.14 10.13
C TYR A 137 9.92 -17.81 9.40
N ILE A 138 10.97 -17.18 8.87
CA ILE A 138 10.87 -15.92 8.13
C ILE A 138 10.09 -16.11 6.84
N LEU A 139 10.42 -17.16 6.06
CA LEU A 139 9.75 -17.44 4.77
C LEU A 139 8.27 -17.73 4.96
N GLN A 140 7.88 -18.45 6.01
CA GLN A 140 6.46 -18.69 6.34
C GLN A 140 5.67 -17.41 6.65
N ARG A 141 6.35 -16.32 7.04
CA ARG A 141 5.75 -14.99 7.32
C ARG A 141 6.03 -13.96 6.23
N ALA A 142 6.76 -14.35 5.18
CA ALA A 142 7.07 -13.46 4.09
C ALA A 142 5.80 -13.14 3.28
N LEU A 143 5.76 -11.89 2.83
CA LEU A 143 4.70 -11.39 1.96
C LEU A 143 5.15 -11.45 0.50
N TRP A 144 4.26 -11.90 -0.36
CA TRP A 144 4.48 -12.00 -1.79
C TRP A 144 3.39 -11.24 -2.55
N ARG A 145 3.85 -10.42 -3.49
CA ARG A 145 3.03 -9.86 -4.56
C ARG A 145 2.70 -10.94 -5.59
N ASN A 146 1.52 -11.55 -5.45
CA ASN A 146 0.96 -12.38 -6.51
C ASN A 146 0.01 -11.55 -7.38
N CYS A 147 0.33 -11.46 -8.66
CA CYS A 147 -0.49 -10.76 -9.63
C CYS A 147 -1.55 -11.75 -10.11
N SER A 148 -2.69 -11.70 -9.45
CA SER A 148 -3.87 -12.48 -9.82
C SER A 148 -4.52 -11.89 -11.08
N THR A 149 -5.52 -12.59 -11.62
CA THR A 149 -6.31 -12.18 -12.79
C THR A 149 -6.67 -10.69 -12.79
N PRO A 150 -6.76 -10.04 -13.97
CA PRO A 150 -7.04 -8.61 -14.07
C PRO A 150 -8.30 -8.19 -13.29
N CYS A 151 -8.21 -7.07 -12.58
CA CYS A 151 -9.34 -6.49 -11.87
C CYS A 151 -10.39 -6.01 -12.89
N LYS A 152 -11.69 -6.10 -12.54
CA LYS A 152 -12.80 -5.65 -13.42
C LYS A 152 -12.71 -4.18 -13.87
N ALA A 153 -11.92 -3.35 -13.18
CA ALA A 153 -11.74 -1.93 -13.45
C ALA A 153 -10.45 -1.60 -14.22
N SER A 154 -9.61 -2.59 -14.54
CA SER A 154 -8.33 -2.39 -15.20
C SER A 154 -8.08 -3.35 -16.35
N ILE A 155 -7.34 -2.87 -17.34
CA ILE A 155 -6.81 -3.69 -18.43
C ILE A 155 -5.35 -4.00 -18.09
N ALA A 156 -4.94 -5.26 -18.28
CA ALA A 156 -3.53 -5.63 -18.22
C ALA A 156 -2.81 -4.96 -19.40
N THR A 157 -1.92 -4.01 -19.12
CA THR A 157 -1.28 -3.18 -20.14
C THR A 157 -0.19 -3.94 -20.90
N ASN A 158 0.42 -4.96 -20.30
CA ASN A 158 1.51 -5.70 -20.92
C ASN A 158 1.56 -7.17 -20.43
N PRO A 159 1.56 -8.17 -21.33
CA PRO A 159 1.76 -9.57 -20.96
C PRO A 159 3.09 -9.86 -20.23
N LYS A 160 4.11 -9.02 -20.44
CA LYS A 160 5.44 -9.12 -19.79
C LYS A 160 5.50 -8.45 -18.42
N GLU A 161 4.55 -7.57 -18.10
CA GLU A 161 4.42 -6.92 -16.79
C GLU A 161 3.01 -7.14 -16.24
N PRO A 162 2.66 -8.37 -15.82
CA PRO A 162 1.30 -8.77 -15.45
C PRO A 162 0.77 -8.06 -14.19
N CYS A 163 1.62 -7.29 -13.53
CA CYS A 163 1.36 -6.61 -12.27
C CYS A 163 1.09 -5.11 -12.42
N VAL A 164 1.19 -4.59 -13.65
CA VAL A 164 0.95 -3.18 -13.99
C VAL A 164 -0.43 -3.09 -14.62
N PHE A 165 -1.26 -2.23 -14.03
CA PHE A 165 -2.66 -2.06 -14.43
C PHE A 165 -2.88 -0.62 -14.85
N SER A 166 -3.66 -0.44 -15.92
CA SER A 166 -4.19 0.86 -16.30
C SER A 166 -5.70 0.84 -16.19
N CYS A 167 -6.27 1.97 -15.77
CA CYS A 167 -7.71 2.15 -15.74
C CYS A 167 -8.26 2.01 -17.17
N HIS A 168 -9.47 1.48 -17.33
CA HIS A 168 -10.17 1.58 -18.60
C HIS A 168 -10.12 3.04 -19.10
N ASN A 169 -9.82 3.24 -20.40
CA ASN A 169 -9.68 4.54 -21.09
C ASN A 169 -10.94 5.41 -20.95
N ASN A 170 -11.17 5.92 -19.76
CA ASN A 170 -12.29 6.77 -19.40
C ASN A 170 -11.72 8.16 -19.12
N PRO A 171 -11.99 9.15 -19.98
CA PRO A 171 -11.44 10.50 -19.82
C PRO A 171 -11.87 11.19 -18.52
N GLY A 172 -12.91 10.68 -17.85
CA GLY A 172 -13.36 11.20 -16.54
C GLY A 172 -12.59 10.65 -15.33
N VAL A 173 -11.60 9.78 -15.52
CA VAL A 173 -10.90 9.07 -14.44
C VAL A 173 -9.40 9.42 -14.47
N LYS A 174 -8.82 9.65 -13.28
CA LYS A 174 -7.38 9.95 -13.11
C LYS A 174 -6.52 8.68 -13.24
N ALA A 175 -5.20 8.85 -13.32
CA ALA A 175 -4.25 7.74 -13.45
C ALA A 175 -4.32 6.69 -12.33
N ASN A 176 -4.79 7.07 -11.14
CA ASN A 176 -4.99 6.18 -9.99
C ASN A 176 -6.38 5.50 -9.97
N CYS A 177 -7.11 5.54 -11.09
CA CYS A 177 -8.46 5.01 -11.26
C CYS A 177 -9.52 5.66 -10.37
N CYS A 178 -9.22 6.83 -9.79
CA CYS A 178 -10.18 7.63 -9.06
C CYS A 178 -10.96 8.56 -10.01
N PRO A 179 -12.26 8.77 -9.77
CA PRO A 179 -13.06 9.70 -10.56
C PRO A 179 -12.48 11.12 -10.42
N ALA A 180 -12.42 11.87 -11.52
CA ALA A 180 -11.90 13.23 -11.50
C ALA A 180 -12.82 14.20 -10.74
N GLN A 181 -14.13 13.92 -10.74
CA GLN A 181 -15.17 14.73 -10.11
C GLN A 181 -16.30 13.83 -9.58
N LEU A 182 -17.01 14.31 -8.54
CA LEU A 182 -18.23 13.68 -8.03
C LEU A 182 -19.34 13.74 -9.09
N GLY A 183 -20.24 12.76 -9.08
CA GLY A 183 -21.35 12.67 -10.03
C GLY A 183 -20.96 12.12 -11.40
N LEU A 184 -19.70 11.69 -11.57
CA LEU A 184 -19.23 11.04 -12.79
C LEU A 184 -19.98 9.71 -13.00
N ALA A 185 -20.54 9.54 -14.19
CA ALA A 185 -21.21 8.31 -14.59
C ALA A 185 -21.05 8.03 -16.08
N GLN A 186 -21.02 6.75 -16.43
CA GLN A 186 -21.13 6.28 -17.80
C GLN A 186 -22.60 6.12 -18.16
N ILE A 187 -23.03 6.82 -19.20
CA ILE A 187 -24.44 6.87 -19.62
C ILE A 187 -24.59 6.04 -20.90
N SER A 188 -25.50 5.06 -20.87
CA SER A 188 -25.85 4.26 -22.05
C SER A 188 -27.34 4.08 -22.15
N VAL A 189 -27.91 4.33 -23.32
CA VAL A 189 -29.37 4.27 -23.54
C VAL A 189 -29.66 3.10 -24.46
N THR A 190 -30.56 2.20 -24.06
CA THR A 190 -30.98 1.07 -24.91
C THR A 190 -32.41 1.28 -25.36
N VAL A 191 -32.60 1.45 -26.67
CA VAL A 191 -33.91 1.52 -27.31
C VAL A 191 -34.33 0.09 -27.66
N MET A 192 -35.27 -0.46 -26.89
CA MET A 192 -35.66 -1.87 -27.01
C MET A 192 -36.70 -2.08 -28.11
N LYS A 193 -37.90 -1.53 -27.93
CA LYS A 193 -39.05 -1.73 -28.83
C LYS A 193 -40.11 -0.64 -28.66
N ALA A 194 -41.01 -0.56 -29.62
CA ALA A 194 -42.28 0.17 -29.51
C ALA A 194 -43.44 -0.75 -29.89
N THR A 195 -44.65 -0.41 -29.46
CA THR A 195 -45.85 -1.24 -29.69
C THR A 195 -47.05 -0.36 -30.00
N GLY A 196 -47.82 -0.74 -31.04
CA GLY A 196 -49.09 -0.11 -31.37
C GLY A 196 -48.97 1.34 -31.81
N LEU A 197 -47.89 1.69 -32.51
CA LEU A 197 -47.74 3.02 -33.11
C LEU A 197 -48.31 3.02 -34.53
N TRP A 198 -48.88 4.14 -34.95
CA TRP A 198 -49.50 4.33 -36.26
C TRP A 198 -49.31 5.77 -36.73
N GLY A 199 -48.68 5.95 -37.89
CA GLY A 199 -48.40 7.25 -38.52
C GLY A 199 -48.93 7.38 -39.95
N ASP A 200 -48.89 6.29 -40.72
CA ASP A 200 -49.31 6.24 -42.12
C ASP A 200 -50.80 5.92 -42.33
N TYR A 201 -51.44 6.61 -43.28
CA TYR A 201 -52.85 6.38 -43.64
C TYR A 201 -53.10 5.14 -44.51
N PHE A 202 -52.11 4.70 -45.29
CA PHE A 202 -52.28 3.64 -46.30
C PHE A 202 -51.25 2.49 -46.20
N SER A 203 -50.26 2.61 -45.31
CA SER A 203 -49.19 1.62 -45.06
C SER A 203 -49.00 1.37 -43.56
N GLN A 204 -48.11 0.44 -43.23
CA GLN A 204 -47.60 0.31 -41.87
C GLN A 204 -46.45 1.30 -41.68
N THR A 205 -46.28 1.79 -40.46
CA THR A 205 -45.38 2.87 -40.07
C THR A 205 -43.89 2.47 -40.19
N ASP A 206 -43.05 3.41 -40.64
CA ASP A 206 -41.62 3.27 -40.93
C ASP A 206 -40.77 3.95 -39.83
N MET A 207 -40.61 3.30 -38.68
CA MET A 207 -40.14 4.01 -37.48
C MET A 207 -38.65 4.02 -37.25
N TYR A 208 -38.19 5.10 -36.62
CA TYR A 208 -36.89 5.19 -35.97
C TYR A 208 -36.92 6.11 -34.74
N VAL A 209 -35.91 6.00 -33.89
CA VAL A 209 -35.83 6.78 -32.64
C VAL A 209 -34.61 7.68 -32.65
N LYS A 210 -34.82 8.98 -32.38
CA LYS A 210 -33.76 9.97 -32.14
C LYS A 210 -33.54 10.13 -30.65
N VAL A 211 -32.27 10.22 -30.24
CA VAL A 211 -31.87 10.49 -28.87
C VAL A 211 -31.28 11.90 -28.80
N LEU A 212 -31.86 12.74 -27.95
CA LEU A 212 -31.44 14.12 -27.75
C LEU A 212 -31.10 14.42 -26.30
N ARG A 213 -30.16 15.34 -26.09
CA ARG A 213 -29.83 15.93 -24.79
C ARG A 213 -30.33 17.35 -24.70
N ASN A 214 -30.93 17.71 -23.57
CA ASN A 214 -31.46 19.05 -23.29
C ASN A 214 -32.35 19.60 -24.42
N HIS A 215 -33.16 18.72 -25.03
CA HIS A 215 -34.10 19.04 -26.10
C HIS A 215 -33.51 19.55 -27.43
N LYS A 216 -32.18 19.68 -27.55
CA LYS A 216 -31.55 20.33 -28.71
C LYS A 216 -30.34 19.58 -29.26
N VAL A 217 -29.57 18.91 -28.42
CA VAL A 217 -28.32 18.28 -28.83
C VAL A 217 -28.62 16.87 -29.31
N PHE A 218 -28.54 16.64 -30.63
CA PHE A 218 -28.68 15.32 -31.22
C PHE A 218 -27.49 14.42 -30.82
N LEU A 219 -27.78 13.24 -30.29
CA LEU A 219 -26.78 12.27 -29.83
C LEU A 219 -26.68 11.03 -30.73
N GLY A 220 -27.72 10.76 -31.53
CA GLY A 220 -27.77 9.63 -32.45
C GLY A 220 -29.20 9.20 -32.76
N GLU A 221 -29.34 8.32 -33.74
CA GLU A 221 -30.60 7.70 -34.13
C GLU A 221 -30.44 6.20 -34.39
N THR A 222 -31.54 5.46 -34.27
CA THR A 222 -31.58 4.03 -34.61
C THR A 222 -31.69 3.85 -36.12
N SER A 223 -31.43 2.63 -36.61
CA SER A 223 -31.87 2.24 -37.94
C SER A 223 -33.41 2.30 -38.04
N VAL A 224 -33.89 2.56 -39.24
CA VAL A 224 -35.33 2.52 -39.55
C VAL A 224 -35.78 1.08 -39.68
N ILE A 225 -36.92 0.77 -39.07
CA ILE A 225 -37.62 -0.48 -39.28
C ILE A 225 -38.84 -0.16 -40.13
N TRP A 226 -38.85 -0.71 -41.34
CA TRP A 226 -39.85 -0.41 -42.36
C TRP A 226 -41.09 -1.30 -42.19
N ASN A 227 -42.27 -0.74 -42.45
CA ASN A 227 -43.58 -1.37 -42.49
C ASN A 227 -43.88 -2.25 -41.26
N GLN A 228 -43.75 -1.70 -40.05
CA GLN A 228 -44.04 -2.48 -38.84
C GLN A 228 -44.53 -1.64 -37.65
N ASN A 229 -45.82 -1.73 -37.32
CA ASN A 229 -46.46 -0.97 -36.22
C ASN A 229 -45.97 -1.30 -34.79
N SER A 230 -45.15 -2.35 -34.62
CA SER A 230 -44.55 -2.75 -33.34
C SER A 230 -43.08 -3.18 -33.53
N PRO A 231 -42.16 -2.23 -33.75
CA PRO A 231 -40.77 -2.49 -34.07
C PRO A 231 -39.96 -2.87 -32.82
N THR A 232 -38.95 -3.71 -33.00
CA THR A 232 -37.97 -4.07 -31.96
C THR A 232 -36.56 -3.79 -32.48
N TRP A 233 -35.87 -2.83 -31.88
CA TRP A 233 -34.51 -2.41 -32.28
C TRP A 233 -33.42 -3.10 -31.46
N ASN A 234 -33.61 -3.21 -30.14
CA ASN A 234 -32.57 -3.59 -29.19
C ASN A 234 -31.24 -2.83 -29.40
N TRP A 235 -31.33 -1.54 -29.76
CA TRP A 235 -30.20 -0.72 -30.13
C TRP A 235 -29.63 0.01 -28.91
N LYS A 236 -28.32 -0.09 -28.69
CA LYS A 236 -27.63 0.52 -27.56
C LYS A 236 -26.78 1.71 -28.01
N PHE A 237 -27.07 2.88 -27.45
CA PHE A 237 -26.28 4.10 -27.60
C PHE A 237 -25.31 4.23 -26.42
N GLU A 238 -24.01 4.25 -26.71
CA GLU A 238 -22.97 4.54 -25.71
C GLU A 238 -22.63 6.03 -25.76
N LEU A 239 -23.21 6.82 -24.86
CA LEU A 239 -23.06 8.27 -24.88
C LEU A 239 -21.69 8.72 -24.32
N GLY A 240 -21.11 7.91 -23.44
CA GLY A 240 -19.82 8.16 -22.80
C GLY A 240 -19.95 8.56 -21.33
N SER A 241 -18.91 9.22 -20.81
CA SER A 241 -18.78 9.58 -19.40
C SER A 241 -19.08 11.06 -19.16
N PHE A 242 -20.03 11.34 -18.28
CA PHE A 242 -20.43 12.71 -17.94
C PHE A 242 -20.72 12.85 -16.45
N VAL A 243 -20.72 14.10 -15.97
CA VAL A 243 -21.26 14.43 -14.65
C VAL A 243 -22.78 14.56 -14.76
N LEU A 244 -23.52 13.75 -14.00
CA LEU A 244 -24.99 13.67 -14.12
C LEU A 244 -25.71 15.01 -13.91
N SER A 245 -25.28 15.80 -12.94
CA SER A 245 -25.87 17.12 -12.66
C SER A 245 -25.70 18.11 -13.83
N GLN A 246 -24.65 17.94 -14.64
CA GLN A 246 -24.36 18.77 -15.81
C GLN A 246 -24.91 18.17 -17.10
N PHE A 247 -25.22 16.87 -17.11
CA PHE A 247 -25.78 16.20 -18.28
C PHE A 247 -27.17 16.74 -18.61
N GLY A 248 -27.99 16.99 -17.58
CA GLY A 248 -29.35 17.47 -17.74
C GLY A 248 -30.32 16.34 -18.08
N GLY A 249 -31.26 16.60 -19.00
CA GLY A 249 -32.31 15.66 -19.37
C GLY A 249 -32.06 14.97 -20.71
N LEU A 250 -32.51 13.71 -20.81
CA LEU A 250 -32.56 12.97 -22.07
C LEU A 250 -33.97 13.08 -22.66
N ARG A 251 -34.06 13.23 -23.98
CA ARG A 251 -35.32 13.21 -24.72
C ARG A 251 -35.23 12.16 -25.82
N LEU A 252 -36.18 11.23 -25.86
CA LEU A 252 -36.33 10.31 -26.98
C LEU A 252 -37.51 10.74 -27.83
N GLU A 253 -37.30 10.77 -29.14
CA GLU A 253 -38.33 11.11 -30.12
C GLU A 253 -38.48 9.96 -31.09
N VAL A 254 -39.72 9.52 -31.30
CA VAL A 254 -40.07 8.45 -32.24
C VAL A 254 -40.62 9.10 -33.49
N TRP A 255 -40.01 8.80 -34.62
CA TRP A 255 -40.30 9.39 -35.92
C TRP A 255 -40.77 8.32 -36.90
N ASP A 256 -41.67 8.71 -37.80
CA ASP A 256 -42.07 7.97 -38.99
C ASP A 256 -41.29 8.49 -40.19
N ARG A 257 -40.75 7.60 -41.03
CA ARG A 257 -39.92 7.96 -42.17
C ARG A 257 -40.71 7.82 -43.46
N ASP A 258 -41.01 8.96 -44.07
CA ASP A 258 -41.74 9.00 -45.35
C ASP A 258 -40.74 9.08 -46.50
N ASN A 259 -40.14 10.27 -46.71
CA ASN A 259 -39.27 10.56 -47.85
C ASN A 259 -37.98 11.30 -47.48
N LYS A 260 -37.56 11.26 -46.20
CA LYS A 260 -36.41 11.98 -45.58
C LYS A 260 -36.53 13.50 -45.44
N TRP A 261 -37.50 14.13 -46.09
CA TRP A 261 -37.72 15.59 -46.02
C TRP A 261 -38.92 15.97 -45.15
N ASP A 262 -39.88 15.05 -45.02
CA ASP A 262 -41.14 15.21 -44.28
C ASP A 262 -41.34 14.01 -43.35
N ASP A 263 -40.42 13.79 -42.42
CA ASP A 263 -40.58 12.73 -41.41
C ASP A 263 -41.54 13.21 -40.30
N ASN A 264 -42.50 12.37 -39.88
CA ASN A 264 -43.53 12.74 -38.92
C ASN A 264 -43.14 12.36 -37.48
N LEU A 265 -43.25 13.30 -36.53
CA LEU A 265 -43.03 13.02 -35.11
C LEU A 265 -44.24 12.30 -34.51
N LEU A 266 -44.10 11.01 -34.20
CA LEU A 266 -45.16 10.19 -33.60
C LEU A 266 -45.28 10.40 -32.09
N GLY A 267 -44.17 10.75 -31.43
CA GLY A 267 -44.19 11.02 -29.99
C GLY A 267 -42.82 11.33 -29.42
N ALA A 268 -42.80 11.95 -28.23
CA ALA A 268 -41.58 12.27 -27.51
C ALA A 268 -41.74 11.99 -26.01
N CYS A 269 -40.66 11.54 -25.37
CA CYS A 269 -40.61 11.38 -23.92
C CYS A 269 -39.34 12.02 -23.33
N ASN A 270 -39.50 12.64 -22.17
CA ASN A 270 -38.41 13.24 -21.41
C ASN A 270 -38.05 12.36 -20.22
N ILE A 271 -36.78 12.00 -20.11
CA ILE A 271 -36.24 11.11 -19.07
C ILE A 271 -35.25 11.87 -18.22
N GLN A 272 -35.49 11.87 -16.91
CA GLN A 272 -34.50 12.30 -15.93
C GLN A 272 -33.57 11.13 -15.61
N LEU A 273 -32.28 11.32 -15.83
CA LEU A 273 -31.28 10.30 -15.55
C LEU A 273 -31.04 10.19 -14.04
N LYS A 274 -31.19 8.98 -13.51
CA LYS A 274 -30.80 8.60 -12.15
C LYS A 274 -30.01 7.29 -12.23
N ALA A 275 -29.08 7.10 -11.28
CA ALA A 275 -28.43 5.80 -11.14
C ALA A 275 -29.51 4.72 -10.92
N ARG A 276 -29.43 3.63 -11.69
CA ARG A 276 -30.34 2.45 -11.81
C ARG A 276 -31.08 2.27 -13.14
N THR A 277 -31.44 3.33 -13.88
CA THR A 277 -32.27 3.19 -15.10
C THR A 277 -31.47 3.08 -16.41
N ALA A 278 -30.29 3.68 -16.49
CA ALA A 278 -29.45 3.71 -17.70
C ALA A 278 -28.00 4.18 -17.44
N VAL A 279 -27.64 4.27 -16.16
CA VAL A 279 -26.48 5.02 -15.69
C VAL A 279 -25.67 4.14 -14.76
N THR A 280 -24.40 3.95 -15.12
CA THR A 280 -23.41 3.26 -14.29
C THR A 280 -22.51 4.31 -13.66
N CYS A 281 -22.50 4.42 -12.34
CA CYS A 281 -21.62 5.37 -11.66
C CYS A 281 -20.15 5.06 -11.94
N GLY A 282 -19.32 6.11 -11.92
CA GLY A 282 -17.88 5.99 -12.00
C GLY A 282 -17.29 5.15 -10.86
N PRO A 283 -16.02 4.73 -10.97
CA PRO A 283 -15.36 3.94 -9.93
C PRO A 283 -15.42 4.65 -8.58
N SER A 284 -15.68 3.90 -7.51
CA SER A 284 -15.82 4.41 -6.14
C SER A 284 -16.96 5.43 -5.92
N LEU A 285 -17.96 5.50 -6.81
CA LEU A 285 -19.13 6.36 -6.66
C LEU A 285 -20.43 5.55 -6.60
N ALA A 286 -21.37 6.02 -5.78
CA ALA A 286 -22.69 5.42 -5.57
C ALA A 286 -23.77 6.51 -5.35
N GLY A 287 -24.99 6.06 -5.04
CA GLY A 287 -26.15 6.92 -4.85
C GLY A 287 -26.87 7.26 -6.16
N SER A 288 -28.08 7.83 -6.06
CA SER A 288 -28.92 8.13 -7.24
C SER A 288 -28.29 9.14 -8.21
N SER A 289 -27.37 9.97 -7.72
CA SER A 289 -26.65 11.00 -8.47
C SER A 289 -25.15 10.72 -8.63
N CYS A 290 -24.67 9.53 -8.24
CA CYS A 290 -23.25 9.16 -8.28
C CYS A 290 -22.33 10.12 -7.48
N THR A 291 -22.85 10.73 -6.41
CA THR A 291 -22.13 11.71 -5.58
C THR A 291 -21.62 11.13 -4.26
N GLU A 292 -22.06 9.94 -3.89
CA GLU A 292 -21.66 9.29 -2.64
C GLU A 292 -20.40 8.48 -2.87
N TYR A 293 -19.42 8.58 -1.97
CA TYR A 293 -18.22 7.75 -2.04
C TYR A 293 -18.53 6.33 -1.55
N VAL A 294 -18.05 5.35 -2.31
CA VAL A 294 -18.00 3.96 -1.88
C VAL A 294 -16.58 3.45 -2.07
N GLY A 295 -16.01 2.83 -1.04
CA GLY A 295 -14.68 2.22 -1.16
C GLY A 295 -14.69 1.18 -2.28
N SER A 296 -13.61 1.09 -3.05
CA SER A 296 -13.46 0.02 -4.05
C SER A 296 -13.23 -1.30 -3.33
N PRO A 297 -14.23 -2.22 -3.31
CA PRO A 297 -14.10 -3.45 -2.54
C PRO A 297 -13.13 -4.39 -3.26
N MET A 298 -12.31 -5.09 -2.48
CA MET A 298 -11.59 -6.26 -2.99
C MET A 298 -12.61 -7.38 -3.28
N SER A 299 -12.28 -8.30 -4.19
CA SER A 299 -13.10 -9.50 -4.39
C SER A 299 -13.20 -10.27 -3.08
N SER A 300 -14.42 -10.61 -2.64
CA SER A 300 -14.67 -11.30 -1.36
C SER A 300 -13.90 -12.62 -1.22
N HIS A 301 -13.69 -13.34 -2.33
CA HIS A 301 -12.89 -14.57 -2.33
C HIS A 301 -11.39 -14.32 -2.09
N LEU A 302 -10.89 -13.13 -2.44
CA LEU A 302 -9.49 -12.75 -2.23
C LEU A 302 -9.25 -12.13 -0.84
N GLU A 303 -10.32 -11.66 -0.19
CA GLU A 303 -10.23 -10.98 1.11
C GLU A 303 -9.59 -11.83 2.20
N ASN A 304 -9.91 -13.13 2.25
CA ASN A 304 -9.34 -14.04 3.23
C ASN A 304 -7.89 -14.47 2.92
N ILE A 305 -7.38 -14.17 1.73
CA ILE A 305 -6.07 -14.63 1.26
C ILE A 305 -5.02 -13.50 1.38
N TYR A 306 -5.44 -12.25 1.21
CA TYR A 306 -4.56 -11.09 1.17
C TYR A 306 -4.51 -10.41 2.55
N VAL A 307 -3.29 -10.09 3.00
CA VAL A 307 -3.06 -9.32 4.24
C VAL A 307 -3.17 -7.82 3.96
N SER A 308 -2.85 -7.40 2.73
CA SER A 308 -3.04 -6.05 2.22
C SER A 308 -3.54 -6.11 0.78
N ARG A 309 -4.03 -4.99 0.22
CA ARG A 309 -4.46 -4.92 -1.19
C ARG A 309 -3.40 -5.37 -2.21
N HIS A 310 -2.13 -5.43 -1.81
CA HIS A 310 -1.00 -5.72 -2.70
C HIS A 310 -0.15 -6.91 -2.25
N ALA A 311 -0.48 -7.56 -1.14
CA ALA A 311 0.35 -8.60 -0.55
C ALA A 311 -0.46 -9.73 0.08
N ARG A 312 -0.03 -10.96 -0.18
CA ARG A 312 -0.51 -12.18 0.49
C ARG A 312 0.68 -12.98 1.03
N PRO A 313 0.48 -13.90 1.99
CA PRO A 313 1.53 -14.81 2.42
C PRO A 313 1.99 -15.70 1.26
N ILE A 314 3.23 -16.20 1.32
CA ILE A 314 3.72 -17.17 0.33
C ILE A 314 2.89 -18.46 0.44
N PRO A 315 2.27 -18.94 -0.65
CA PRO A 315 1.57 -20.22 -0.68
C PRO A 315 2.44 -21.41 -0.23
N LYS A 316 1.82 -22.36 0.46
CA LYS A 316 2.49 -23.55 1.00
C LYS A 316 3.26 -24.35 -0.06
N ASP A 317 2.71 -24.52 -1.26
CA ASP A 317 3.35 -25.23 -2.37
C ASP A 317 4.64 -24.55 -2.83
N VAL A 318 4.67 -23.22 -2.82
CA VAL A 318 5.86 -22.44 -3.17
C VAL A 318 6.90 -22.47 -2.06
N LEU A 319 6.48 -22.43 -0.79
CA LEU A 319 7.37 -22.63 0.35
C LEU A 319 8.08 -24.00 0.29
N VAL A 320 7.36 -25.08 -0.04
CA VAL A 320 7.96 -26.41 -0.21
C VAL A 320 8.98 -26.41 -1.36
N LYS A 321 8.68 -25.75 -2.48
CA LYS A 321 9.64 -25.60 -3.60
C LYS A 321 10.88 -24.79 -3.22
N MET A 322 10.76 -23.88 -2.24
CA MET A 322 11.90 -23.15 -1.66
C MET A 322 12.66 -23.98 -0.61
N GLY A 323 12.26 -25.24 -0.37
CA GLY A 323 12.89 -26.12 0.62
C GLY A 323 12.53 -25.78 2.06
N VAL A 324 11.40 -25.12 2.29
CA VAL A 324 10.87 -24.80 3.63
C VAL A 324 10.13 -26.02 4.17
N LEU A 325 10.48 -26.42 5.39
CA LEU A 325 9.76 -27.46 6.12
C LEU A 325 8.52 -26.84 6.77
N LEU A 326 7.33 -27.27 6.35
CA LEU A 326 6.04 -26.74 6.80
C LEU A 326 5.52 -27.35 8.11
N ASP A 327 6.37 -28.06 8.85
CA ASP A 327 5.94 -28.87 9.98
C ASP A 327 5.50 -27.97 11.17
N GLU A 328 4.22 -28.07 11.56
CA GLU A 328 3.58 -27.26 12.62
C GLU A 328 4.16 -27.56 14.02
N ARG A 329 5.02 -28.58 14.16
CA ARG A 329 5.45 -29.17 15.45
C ARG A 329 6.78 -28.67 16.02
N ARG A 330 7.39 -27.60 15.50
CA ARG A 330 8.70 -27.10 16.02
C ARG A 330 8.69 -25.73 16.71
N PHE A 331 7.55 -25.05 16.84
CA PHE A 331 7.49 -23.75 17.52
C PHE A 331 7.36 -23.83 19.05
N LEU A 332 7.77 -24.95 19.66
CA LEU A 332 8.19 -24.96 21.05
C LEU A 332 9.69 -24.64 21.08
N PHE A 333 10.03 -23.36 20.94
CA PHE A 333 11.31 -22.88 21.43
C PHE A 333 11.28 -23.05 22.96
N ASN A 334 11.76 -24.19 23.46
CA ASN A 334 12.15 -24.33 24.85
C ASN A 334 13.50 -23.60 24.98
N PRO A 335 13.64 -22.52 25.78
CA PRO A 335 14.88 -21.75 25.89
C PRO A 335 16.04 -22.49 26.57
N LEU A 336 15.92 -23.81 26.82
CA LEU A 336 16.76 -24.51 27.79
C LEU A 336 17.94 -25.31 27.23
N ASN A 337 18.21 -25.31 25.92
CA ASN A 337 19.36 -26.06 25.40
C ASN A 337 20.09 -25.35 24.26
N CYS A 338 20.75 -24.23 24.60
CA CYS A 338 21.97 -23.80 23.92
C CYS A 338 23.17 -24.08 24.83
N HIS A 339 23.40 -25.36 25.18
CA HIS A 339 24.67 -25.78 25.75
C HIS A 339 25.61 -26.13 24.58
N ASN A 340 26.61 -25.27 24.34
CA ASN A 340 27.73 -25.60 23.47
C ASN A 340 28.67 -26.54 24.25
N PRO A 341 28.96 -27.78 23.80
CA PRO A 341 29.84 -28.71 24.52
C PRO A 341 31.34 -28.46 24.29
N ASN A 342 31.76 -27.45 23.53
CA ASN A 342 33.15 -27.31 23.11
C ASN A 342 33.83 -26.02 23.55
N TYR A 343 33.81 -25.73 24.85
CA TYR A 343 34.81 -24.87 25.50
C TYR A 343 35.06 -25.34 26.93
N ASP A 344 35.53 -26.59 27.07
CA ASP A 344 36.28 -27.05 28.24
C ASP A 344 37.48 -27.85 27.73
N THR A 345 38.60 -27.17 27.48
CA THR A 345 39.97 -27.66 27.72
C THR A 345 41.01 -26.60 27.33
N ILE A 346 41.85 -26.29 28.34
CA ILE A 346 43.08 -25.47 28.39
C ILE A 346 42.91 -23.99 28.77
#